data_AF-A0AAW1MZ45-F1
#
_entry.id   AF-A0AAW1MZ45-F1
#
_cell.length_a   1.000
_cell.length_b   1.000
_cell.length_c   1.000
_cell.angle_alpha   90.00
_cell.angle_beta   90.00
_cell.angle_gamma   90.00
#
_symmetry.space_group_name_H-M   'P 1'
#
loop_
_entity.id
_entity.type
_entity.pdbx_description
1 polymer ?
#
loop_
_entity_poly.entity_id
_entity_poly.type
_entity_poly.pdbx_seq_one_letter_code
_entity_poly.pdbx_strand_id
1 'polypeptide(L)'
;MTTTEPTSEAANDVFRSLPENVLSQIMECLPLRDVARTSVLSKSWRYTWLSLPKLTFDAKFFEDVLKDKRFDASQIYAVVSLVLLYHVGPVIKFELYIPNLQSTGRIIAPCLSYLSKNGVREITIRNAHRGRINLASYLFSCVDLEKLQLNFCVIDLPSSFKGFRNITNLQLNDVLFVGNSFRRLVDCCPQLETLTLRKWSGCKGVYIHASKVKFLTLSGKFESVWLKTSQNLLTLSVTLDENVQNYRLSRLQEMIKLLSESRNIEKLFLGGYIFKLLTAGGIVSMLPFKFKCLKVLQLSNIEASDESEYRCVFVIAVISVVISVVISVVSCYLFVCLASFHFPSN
;
A
#
# COMPACT_ATOMS: atom_id res chain seq x y z
N MET A 1 7.48 -58.57 -8.48
CA MET A 1 7.41 -57.10 -8.59
C MET A 1 7.76 -56.52 -7.22
N THR A 2 9.03 -56.23 -6.99
CA THR A 2 9.53 -55.60 -5.76
C THR A 2 9.63 -54.11 -6.02
N THR A 3 8.66 -53.36 -5.52
CA THR A 3 8.70 -51.90 -5.42
C THR A 3 9.77 -51.52 -4.41
N THR A 4 10.94 -51.14 -4.89
CA THR A 4 11.99 -50.50 -4.09
C THR A 4 11.53 -49.09 -3.72
N GLU A 5 11.19 -48.87 -2.46
CA GLU A 5 11.08 -47.53 -1.90
C GLU A 5 12.44 -46.81 -2.06
N PRO A 6 12.47 -45.54 -2.50
CA PRO A 6 13.72 -44.81 -2.59
C PRO A 6 14.29 -44.62 -1.18
N THR A 7 15.46 -45.20 -0.94
CA THR A 7 16.23 -45.00 0.29
C THR A 7 16.51 -43.51 0.51
N SER A 8 16.56 -43.06 1.77
CA SER A 8 16.78 -41.64 2.12
C SER A 8 18.11 -41.08 1.59
N GLU A 9 19.04 -41.94 1.18
CA GLU A 9 20.29 -41.59 0.50
C GLU A 9 20.06 -41.04 -0.91
N ALA A 10 19.16 -41.63 -1.70
CA ALA A 10 18.85 -41.15 -3.05
C ALA A 10 18.12 -39.80 -3.03
N ALA A 11 17.27 -39.57 -2.03
CA ALA A 11 16.62 -38.27 -1.82
C ALA A 11 17.64 -37.19 -1.39
N ASN A 12 18.62 -37.54 -0.55
CA ASN A 12 19.69 -36.63 -0.13
C ASN A 12 20.59 -36.20 -1.29
N ASP A 13 20.80 -37.06 -2.29
CA ASP A 13 21.60 -36.71 -3.48
C ASP A 13 20.89 -35.68 -4.38
N VAL A 14 19.57 -35.80 -4.57
CA VAL A 14 18.79 -34.87 -5.41
C VAL A 14 18.85 -33.44 -4.87
N PHE A 15 18.77 -33.23 -3.56
CA PHE A 15 18.86 -31.88 -2.97
C PHE A 15 20.27 -31.30 -2.96
N ARG A 16 21.31 -32.15 -3.08
CA ARG A 16 22.71 -31.73 -3.18
C ARG A 16 23.12 -31.38 -4.60
N SER A 17 22.46 -31.94 -5.61
CA SER A 17 22.79 -31.77 -7.03
C SER A 17 22.03 -30.63 -7.73
N LEU A 18 21.18 -29.86 -7.04
CA LEU A 18 20.41 -28.77 -7.64
C LEU A 18 21.31 -27.57 -8.02
N PRO A 19 21.18 -27.03 -9.25
CA PRO A 19 21.83 -25.77 -9.62
C PRO A 19 21.40 -24.59 -8.73
N GLU A 20 22.32 -23.66 -8.48
CA GLU A 20 22.08 -22.51 -7.57
C GLU A 20 20.90 -21.61 -7.98
N ASN A 21 20.64 -21.49 -9.29
CA ASN A 21 19.51 -20.72 -9.79
C ASN A 21 18.17 -21.38 -9.45
N VAL A 22 18.08 -22.71 -9.54
CA VAL A 22 16.88 -23.47 -9.17
C VAL A 22 16.68 -23.43 -7.66
N LEU A 23 17.77 -23.56 -6.91
CA LEU A 23 17.77 -23.46 -5.47
C LEU A 23 17.22 -22.11 -4.98
N SER A 24 17.74 -21.01 -5.54
CA SER A 24 17.28 -19.65 -5.24
C SER A 24 15.78 -19.49 -5.52
N GLN A 25 15.29 -20.01 -6.65
CA GLN A 25 13.86 -19.97 -6.99
C GLN A 25 12.98 -20.74 -6.00
N ILE A 26 13.41 -21.93 -5.57
CA ILE A 26 12.69 -22.71 -4.55
C ILE A 26 12.64 -21.92 -3.22
N MET A 27 13.78 -21.35 -2.81
CA MET A 27 13.87 -20.58 -1.57
C MET A 27 13.01 -19.31 -1.59
N GLU A 28 12.91 -18.61 -2.72
CA GLU A 28 12.06 -17.41 -2.87
C GLU A 28 10.56 -17.69 -2.66
N CYS A 29 10.13 -18.94 -2.85
CA CYS A 29 8.76 -19.39 -2.59
C CYS A 29 8.48 -19.71 -1.11
N LEU A 30 9.50 -19.81 -0.27
CA LEU A 30 9.37 -20.24 1.12
C LEU A 30 9.46 -19.05 2.09
N PRO A 31 8.79 -19.10 3.26
CA PRO A 31 8.99 -18.14 4.32
C PRO A 31 10.46 -18.12 4.78
N LEU A 32 10.98 -16.93 5.12
CA LEU A 32 12.40 -16.75 5.46
C LEU A 32 12.89 -17.70 6.57
N ARG A 33 12.05 -17.97 7.56
CA ARG A 33 12.34 -18.93 8.64
C ARG A 33 12.51 -20.36 8.11
N ASP A 34 11.64 -20.79 7.21
CA ASP A 34 11.70 -22.13 6.63
C ASP A 34 12.92 -22.27 5.71
N VAL A 35 13.23 -21.24 4.93
CA VAL A 35 14.48 -21.17 4.17
C VAL A 35 15.68 -21.32 5.11
N ALA A 36 15.75 -20.55 6.20
CA ALA A 36 16.87 -20.65 7.13
C ALA A 36 17.00 -22.06 7.74
N ARG A 37 15.90 -22.80 7.96
CA ARG A 37 15.93 -24.19 8.43
C ARG A 37 16.52 -25.16 7.41
N THR A 38 16.36 -24.89 6.11
CA THR A 38 16.97 -25.73 5.06
C THR A 38 18.49 -25.63 4.99
N SER A 39 19.10 -24.69 5.73
CA SER A 39 20.57 -24.55 5.80
C SER A 39 21.31 -25.80 6.33
N VAL A 40 20.60 -26.74 6.97
CA VAL A 40 21.18 -28.01 7.46
C VAL A 40 21.27 -29.08 6.37
N LEU A 41 20.60 -28.90 5.22
CA LEU A 41 20.53 -29.91 4.15
C LEU A 41 21.87 -30.06 3.41
N SER A 42 22.55 -28.94 3.11
CA SER A 42 23.89 -28.96 2.51
C SER A 42 24.60 -27.62 2.67
N LYS A 43 25.90 -27.59 2.33
CA LYS A 43 26.69 -26.34 2.28
C LYS A 43 26.10 -25.33 1.29
N SER A 44 25.61 -25.77 0.13
CA SER A 44 24.99 -24.88 -0.86
C SER A 44 23.76 -24.19 -0.27
N TRP A 45 22.81 -24.95 0.29
CA TRP A 45 21.63 -24.40 0.95
C TRP A 45 21.98 -23.43 2.08
N ARG A 46 23.03 -23.71 2.85
CA ARG A 46 23.50 -22.84 3.95
C ARG A 46 23.99 -21.46 3.49
N TYR A 47 24.59 -21.35 2.31
CA TYR A 47 25.12 -20.08 1.81
C TYR A 47 24.15 -19.37 0.86
N THR A 48 23.36 -20.11 0.06
CA THR A 48 22.42 -19.52 -0.89
C THR A 48 21.33 -18.70 -0.20
N TRP A 49 20.81 -19.14 0.95
CA TRP A 49 19.75 -18.38 1.64
C TRP A 49 20.20 -17.00 2.13
N LEU A 50 21.49 -16.82 2.42
CA LEU A 50 22.07 -15.53 2.80
C LEU A 50 22.16 -14.57 1.62
N SER A 51 22.00 -15.06 0.38
CA SER A 51 22.06 -14.25 -0.84
C SER A 51 20.70 -13.93 -1.47
N LEU A 52 19.61 -14.21 -0.75
CA LEU A 52 18.27 -14.01 -1.29
C LEU A 52 17.99 -12.53 -1.60
N PRO A 53 17.47 -12.20 -2.79
CA PRO A 53 17.15 -10.82 -3.15
C PRO A 53 15.91 -10.28 -2.42
N LYS A 54 15.13 -11.16 -1.80
CA LYS A 54 13.91 -10.84 -1.06
C LYS A 54 14.04 -11.22 0.41
N LEU A 55 14.00 -10.21 1.29
CA LEU A 55 13.97 -10.40 2.73
C LEU A 55 12.61 -9.98 3.28
N THR A 56 11.85 -10.94 3.79
CA THR A 56 10.50 -10.71 4.33
C THR A 56 10.45 -11.11 5.80
N PHE A 57 10.37 -10.10 6.66
CA PHE A 57 10.13 -10.22 8.10
C PHE A 57 8.68 -9.80 8.38
N ASP A 58 7.71 -10.60 7.94
CA ASP A 58 6.28 -10.30 8.07
C ASP A 58 5.71 -10.68 9.45
N ALA A 59 4.42 -10.40 9.69
CA ALA A 59 3.77 -10.73 10.96
C ALA A 59 3.92 -12.21 11.33
N LYS A 60 3.82 -13.11 10.34
CA LYS A 60 3.96 -14.55 10.53
C LYS A 60 5.37 -14.93 10.98
N PHE A 61 6.42 -14.32 10.39
CA PHE A 61 7.80 -14.51 10.83
C PHE A 61 7.94 -14.18 12.33
N PHE A 62 7.41 -13.03 12.76
CA PHE A 62 7.47 -12.63 14.16
C PHE A 62 6.65 -13.55 15.07
N GLU A 63 5.45 -13.97 14.65
CA GLU A 63 4.63 -14.93 15.40
C GLU A 63 5.34 -16.27 15.58
N ASP A 64 5.99 -16.78 14.54
CA ASP A 64 6.67 -18.06 14.57
C ASP A 64 7.94 -18.03 15.43
N VAL A 65 8.64 -16.90 15.46
CA VAL A 65 9.78 -16.69 16.37
C VAL A 65 9.29 -16.49 17.81
N LEU A 66 8.22 -15.73 18.04
CA LEU A 66 7.64 -15.49 19.37
C LEU A 66 7.03 -16.75 20.02
N LYS A 67 6.52 -17.69 19.21
CA LYS A 67 6.04 -19.00 19.71
C LYS A 67 7.18 -19.86 20.25
N ASP A 68 8.40 -19.64 19.76
CA ASP A 68 9.57 -20.37 20.22
C ASP A 68 10.06 -19.76 21.55
N LYS A 69 9.74 -20.44 22.65
CA LYS A 69 10.05 -20.01 24.03
C LYS A 69 11.53 -19.75 24.30
N ARG A 70 12.43 -20.10 23.38
CA ARG A 70 13.86 -19.80 23.45
C ARG A 70 14.18 -18.33 23.20
N PHE A 71 13.29 -17.60 22.52
CA PHE A 71 13.51 -16.20 22.16
C PHE A 71 12.62 -15.28 22.98
N ASP A 72 13.22 -14.28 23.62
CA ASP A 72 12.48 -13.14 24.17
C ASP A 72 12.26 -12.05 23.09
N ALA A 73 11.38 -11.09 23.38
CA ALA A 73 11.05 -9.99 22.48
C ALA A 73 12.26 -9.14 22.05
N SER A 74 13.32 -9.06 22.86
CA SER A 74 14.53 -8.29 22.57
C SER A 74 15.47 -9.04 21.60
N GLN A 75 15.50 -10.37 21.67
CA GLN A 75 16.34 -11.22 20.83
C GLN A 75 15.83 -11.31 19.39
N ILE A 76 14.54 -11.09 19.15
CA ILE A 76 13.97 -11.10 17.80
C ILE A 76 14.61 -10.04 16.92
N TYR A 77 14.86 -8.85 17.47
CA TYR A 77 15.52 -7.78 16.73
C TYR A 77 17.00 -8.11 16.46
N ALA A 78 17.63 -8.91 17.34
CA ALA A 78 18.96 -9.44 17.08
C ALA A 78 18.95 -10.42 15.90
N VAL A 79 17.92 -11.28 15.77
CA VAL A 79 17.77 -12.18 14.60
C VAL A 79 17.73 -11.40 13.30
N VAL A 80 16.87 -10.39 13.20
CA VAL A 80 16.78 -9.55 11.99
C VAL A 80 18.11 -8.85 11.70
N SER A 81 18.77 -8.31 12.75
CA SER A 81 20.07 -7.66 12.60
C SER A 81 21.16 -8.62 12.13
N LEU A 82 21.16 -9.86 12.62
CA LEU A 82 22.08 -10.91 12.20
C LEU A 82 21.83 -11.32 10.74
N VAL A 83 20.57 -11.49 10.33
CA VAL A 83 20.25 -11.79 8.93
C VAL A 83 20.77 -10.69 8.02
N LEU A 84 20.57 -9.41 8.36
CA LEU A 84 21.11 -8.30 7.57
C LEU A 84 22.64 -8.25 7.59
N LEU A 85 23.27 -8.54 8.72
CA LEU A 85 24.73 -8.54 8.86
C LEU A 85 25.40 -9.61 8.00
N TYR A 86 24.80 -10.80 7.91
CA TYR A 86 25.35 -11.93 7.15
C TYR A 86 24.80 -12.04 5.72
N HIS A 87 23.90 -11.14 5.31
CA HIS A 87 23.36 -11.16 3.96
C HIS A 87 24.41 -10.73 2.94
N VAL A 88 24.49 -11.48 1.84
CA VAL A 88 25.48 -11.32 0.77
C VAL A 88 24.77 -11.01 -0.54
N GLY A 89 24.95 -9.80 -1.05
CA GLY A 89 24.40 -9.38 -2.34
C GLY A 89 23.32 -8.31 -2.22
N PRO A 90 22.65 -7.95 -3.32
CA PRO A 90 21.64 -6.90 -3.32
C PRO A 90 20.33 -7.38 -2.68
N VAL A 91 19.72 -6.52 -1.85
CA VAL A 91 18.36 -6.75 -1.33
C VAL A 91 17.40 -5.96 -2.20
N ILE A 92 16.79 -6.61 -3.18
CA ILE A 92 15.84 -5.99 -4.11
C ILE A 92 14.53 -5.65 -3.42
N LYS A 93 14.02 -6.57 -2.59
CA LYS A 93 12.74 -6.41 -1.89
C LYS A 93 12.91 -6.65 -0.39
N PHE A 94 12.46 -5.68 0.39
CA PHE A 94 12.50 -5.73 1.85
C PHE A 94 11.12 -5.46 2.44
N GLU A 95 10.65 -6.35 3.30
CA GLU A 95 9.45 -6.16 4.10
C GLU A 95 9.75 -6.35 5.58
N LEU A 96 9.34 -5.37 6.39
CA LEU A 96 9.48 -5.39 7.84
C LEU A 96 8.13 -5.07 8.49
N TYR A 97 7.58 -6.09 9.13
CA TYR A 97 6.55 -5.94 10.12
C TYR A 97 7.19 -5.59 11.46
N ILE A 98 6.58 -4.65 12.17
CA ILE A 98 7.09 -4.12 13.40
C ILE A 98 6.03 -4.45 14.47
N PRO A 99 6.25 -5.51 15.27
CA PRO A 99 5.27 -5.97 16.24
C PRO A 99 5.12 -4.99 17.40
N ASN A 100 4.00 -5.09 18.13
CA ASN A 100 3.74 -4.26 19.29
C ASN A 100 4.51 -4.72 20.54
N LEU A 101 5.84 -4.66 20.47
CA LEU A 101 6.76 -5.07 21.55
C LEU A 101 7.47 -3.84 22.14
N GLN A 102 8.14 -4.03 23.29
CA GLN A 102 9.02 -2.98 23.84
C GLN A 102 10.28 -2.81 22.98
N SER A 103 10.88 -1.61 22.99
CA SER A 103 12.14 -1.27 22.31
C SER A 103 12.18 -1.40 20.78
N THR A 104 11.01 -1.49 20.17
CA THR A 104 10.77 -1.76 18.75
C THR A 104 11.36 -0.72 17.78
N GLY A 105 11.53 0.53 18.20
CA GLY A 105 12.15 1.57 17.39
C GLY A 105 13.64 1.35 17.08
N ARG A 106 14.35 0.51 17.85
CA ARG A 106 15.82 0.36 17.76
C ARG A 106 16.29 -0.29 16.47
N ILE A 107 15.47 -1.12 15.84
CA ILE A 107 15.89 -1.89 14.65
C ILE A 107 15.80 -1.10 13.34
N ILE A 108 14.95 -0.08 13.30
CA ILE A 108 14.58 0.59 12.06
C ILE A 108 15.76 1.37 11.49
N ALA A 109 16.48 2.12 12.32
CA ALA A 109 17.63 2.88 11.87
C ALA A 109 18.76 1.98 11.31
N PRO A 110 19.19 0.89 11.99
CA PRO A 110 20.12 -0.08 11.42
C PRO A 110 19.62 -0.71 10.10
N CYS A 111 18.37 -1.15 10.03
CA CYS A 111 17.80 -1.74 8.81
C CYS A 111 17.85 -0.74 7.65
N LEU A 112 17.35 0.47 7.85
CA LEU A 112 17.33 1.49 6.80
C LEU A 112 18.74 1.92 6.37
N SER A 113 19.69 1.97 7.32
CA SER A 113 21.10 2.25 7.01
C SER A 113 21.69 1.17 6.10
N TYR A 114 21.46 -0.11 6.41
CA TYR A 114 21.88 -1.22 5.57
C TYR A 114 21.24 -1.16 4.17
N LEU A 115 19.92 -0.98 4.11
CA LEU A 115 19.17 -0.94 2.84
C LEU A 115 19.59 0.22 1.93
N SER A 116 19.93 1.37 2.51
CA SER A 116 20.39 2.54 1.75
C SER A 116 21.67 2.29 0.94
N LYS A 117 22.41 1.22 1.26
CA LYS A 117 23.68 0.86 0.62
C LYS A 117 23.59 -0.38 -0.28
N ASN A 118 22.42 -1.02 -0.37
CA ASN A 118 22.26 -2.34 -0.99
C ASN A 118 21.24 -2.40 -2.13
N GLY A 119 21.04 -1.27 -2.84
CA GLY A 119 20.29 -1.25 -4.11
C GLY A 119 18.82 -1.65 -3.99
N VAL A 120 18.18 -1.34 -2.86
CA VAL A 120 16.79 -1.74 -2.62
C VAL A 120 15.79 -1.03 -3.53
N ARG A 121 14.90 -1.81 -4.12
CA ARG A 121 13.88 -1.35 -5.08
C ARG A 121 12.48 -1.36 -4.50
N GLU A 122 12.18 -2.26 -3.56
CA GLU A 122 10.87 -2.33 -2.90
C GLU A 122 11.03 -2.35 -1.37
N ILE A 123 10.44 -1.38 -0.68
CA ILE A 123 10.40 -1.34 0.79
C ILE A 123 8.94 -1.34 1.26
N THR A 124 8.62 -2.25 2.17
CA THR A 124 7.34 -2.27 2.91
C THR A 124 7.62 -2.25 4.41
N ILE A 125 7.13 -1.22 5.10
CA ILE A 125 7.23 -1.12 6.57
C ILE A 125 5.81 -1.09 7.14
N ARG A 126 5.50 -2.10 7.95
CA ARG A 126 4.19 -2.24 8.61
C ARG A 126 4.34 -2.10 10.11
N ASN A 127 3.89 -0.97 10.65
CA ASN A 127 3.97 -0.73 12.09
C ASN A 127 2.68 -1.07 12.81
N ALA A 128 2.75 -2.05 13.73
CA ALA A 128 1.67 -2.42 14.65
C ALA A 128 1.92 -1.95 16.10
N HIS A 129 3.00 -1.19 16.34
CA HIS A 129 3.32 -0.61 17.63
C HIS A 129 2.24 0.40 18.07
N ARG A 130 2.14 0.70 19.38
CA ARG A 130 1.16 1.65 19.94
C ARG A 130 1.26 3.09 19.40
N GLY A 131 2.37 3.44 18.76
CA GLY A 131 2.63 4.80 18.27
C GLY A 131 3.29 4.79 16.90
N ARG A 132 3.09 5.89 16.16
CA ARG A 132 3.76 6.10 14.87
C ARG A 132 5.27 6.19 15.07
N ILE A 133 6.01 5.53 14.20
CA ILE A 133 7.47 5.52 14.29
C ILE A 133 8.07 6.55 13.36
N ASN A 134 9.06 7.30 13.85
CA ASN A 134 9.87 8.18 13.03
C ASN A 134 10.80 7.36 12.14
N LEU A 135 10.64 7.51 10.83
CA LEU A 135 11.51 6.86 9.86
C LEU A 135 12.83 7.61 9.83
N ALA A 136 13.93 6.91 10.12
CA ALA A 136 15.26 7.52 10.08
C ALA A 136 15.54 8.09 8.67
N SER A 137 16.34 9.16 8.62
CA SER A 137 16.70 9.87 7.37
C SER A 137 17.25 8.95 6.28
N TYR A 138 17.84 7.81 6.64
CA TYR A 138 18.39 6.80 5.73
C TYR A 138 17.37 6.23 4.72
N LEU A 139 16.07 6.13 5.06
CA LEU A 139 15.05 5.69 4.09
C LEU A 139 15.05 6.60 2.85
N PHE A 140 15.20 7.90 3.08
CA PHE A 140 15.19 8.93 2.05
C PHE A 140 16.49 9.04 1.26
N SER A 141 17.47 8.18 1.58
CA SER A 141 18.73 8.01 0.83
C SER A 141 18.70 6.81 -0.12
N CYS A 142 17.63 6.00 -0.14
CA CYS A 142 17.51 4.85 -1.05
C CYS A 142 17.20 5.34 -2.48
N VAL A 143 18.24 5.43 -3.32
CA VAL A 143 18.14 6.06 -4.66
C VAL A 143 17.45 5.20 -5.71
N ASP A 144 17.54 3.88 -5.58
CA ASP A 144 17.00 2.90 -6.56
C ASP A 144 15.54 2.49 -6.26
N LEU A 145 14.91 3.14 -5.27
CA LEU A 145 13.59 2.77 -4.79
C LEU A 145 12.52 2.98 -5.86
N GLU A 146 11.75 1.93 -6.15
CA GLU A 146 10.65 1.90 -7.12
C GLU A 146 9.29 1.81 -6.43
N LYS A 147 9.20 1.06 -5.34
CA LYS A 147 7.98 0.88 -4.56
C LYS A 147 8.22 1.14 -3.08
N LEU A 148 7.41 2.02 -2.50
CA LEU A 148 7.47 2.34 -1.08
C LEU A 148 6.09 2.20 -0.46
N GLN A 149 5.97 1.30 0.51
CA GLN A 149 4.79 1.15 1.35
C GLN A 149 5.13 1.43 2.81
N LEU A 150 4.46 2.40 3.42
CA LEU A 150 4.64 2.79 4.82
C LEU A 150 3.29 2.76 5.52
N ASN A 151 3.20 2.01 6.62
CA ASN A 151 2.00 1.96 7.44
C ASN A 151 2.32 2.41 8.88
N PHE A 152 1.53 3.35 9.40
CA PHE A 152 1.60 3.85 10.78
C PHE A 152 2.96 4.48 11.13
N CYS A 153 3.41 5.43 10.30
CA CYS A 153 4.72 6.09 10.41
C CYS A 153 4.62 7.63 10.49
N VAL A 154 5.68 8.26 11.00
CA VAL A 154 5.92 9.70 10.87
C VAL A 154 6.88 9.93 9.70
N ILE A 155 6.50 10.85 8.81
CA ILE A 155 7.29 11.25 7.66
C ILE A 155 7.76 12.68 7.90
N ASP A 156 9.04 12.79 8.24
CA ASP A 156 9.77 14.04 8.36
C ASP A 156 10.94 14.01 7.37
N LEU A 157 10.85 14.79 6.29
CA LEU A 157 11.83 14.74 5.22
C LEU A 157 13.08 15.55 5.58
N PRO A 158 14.28 14.94 5.52
CA PRO A 158 15.52 15.68 5.76
C PRO A 158 15.68 16.81 4.73
N SER A 159 16.41 17.86 5.11
CA SER A 159 16.74 18.98 4.20
C SER A 159 17.54 18.50 2.99
N SER A 160 18.37 17.47 3.15
CA SER A 160 19.17 16.83 2.10
C SER A 160 18.39 15.92 1.15
N PHE A 161 17.08 15.72 1.34
CA PHE A 161 16.28 14.85 0.49
C PHE A 161 16.27 15.35 -0.97
N LYS A 162 16.86 14.55 -1.87
CA LYS A 162 16.98 14.86 -3.31
C LYS A 162 15.84 14.29 -4.16
N GLY A 163 14.88 13.60 -3.54
CA GLY A 163 13.80 12.93 -4.26
C GLY A 163 14.06 11.46 -4.57
N PHE A 164 12.97 10.75 -4.84
CA PHE A 164 12.99 9.37 -5.32
C PHE A 164 12.78 9.37 -6.84
N ARG A 165 13.86 9.16 -7.59
CA ARG A 165 13.83 9.30 -9.06
C ARG A 165 13.10 8.17 -9.77
N ASN A 166 13.06 6.98 -9.15
CA ASN A 166 12.53 5.76 -9.76
C ASN A 166 11.20 5.30 -9.14
N ILE A 167 10.68 6.00 -8.11
CA ILE A 167 9.42 5.61 -7.47
C ILE A 167 8.29 5.66 -8.51
N THR A 168 7.64 4.51 -8.69
CA THR A 168 6.44 4.33 -9.50
C THR A 168 5.22 4.05 -8.61
N ASN A 169 5.41 3.49 -7.42
CA ASN A 169 4.33 3.15 -6.49
C ASN A 169 4.63 3.65 -5.07
N LEU A 170 3.80 4.57 -4.58
CA LEU A 170 3.89 5.12 -3.23
C LEU A 170 2.58 4.86 -2.48
N GLN A 171 2.67 4.06 -1.41
CA GLN A 171 1.54 3.73 -0.54
C GLN A 171 1.80 4.18 0.88
N LEU A 172 1.00 5.11 1.35
CA LEU A 172 1.13 5.73 2.66
C LEU A 172 -0.17 5.52 3.42
N ASN A 173 -0.12 4.70 4.46
CA ASN A 173 -1.28 4.33 5.27
C ASN A 173 -1.07 4.77 6.72
N ASP A 174 -2.02 5.50 7.31
CA ASP A 174 -1.94 5.96 8.70
C ASP A 174 -0.69 6.80 9.03
N VAL A 175 -0.31 7.72 8.12
CA VAL A 175 0.93 8.50 8.23
C VAL A 175 0.71 9.90 8.83
N LEU A 176 1.71 10.38 9.58
CA LEU A 176 1.80 11.77 10.02
C LEU A 176 2.86 12.49 9.17
N PHE A 177 2.49 13.54 8.45
CA PHE A 177 3.44 14.41 7.77
C PHE A 177 3.86 15.57 8.67
N VAL A 178 5.17 15.82 8.75
CA VAL A 178 5.72 16.98 9.47
C VAL A 178 5.93 18.13 8.49
N GLY A 179 5.36 19.31 8.80
CA GLY A 179 5.48 20.51 7.97
C GLY A 179 5.05 20.27 6.52
N ASN A 180 5.90 20.64 5.56
CA ASN A 180 5.65 20.49 4.12
C ASN A 180 6.13 19.15 3.53
N SER A 181 6.34 18.13 4.37
CA SER A 181 6.94 16.86 3.95
C SER A 181 6.13 16.14 2.86
N PHE A 182 4.79 16.15 2.94
CA PHE A 182 3.96 15.53 1.89
C PHE A 182 4.20 16.15 0.51
N ARG A 183 4.14 17.48 0.43
CA ARG A 183 4.31 18.21 -0.83
C ARG A 183 5.69 17.96 -1.42
N ARG A 184 6.74 18.09 -0.60
CA ARG A 184 8.12 17.80 -1.01
C ARG A 184 8.29 16.35 -1.48
N LEU A 185 7.65 15.39 -0.81
CA LEU A 185 7.73 13.98 -1.19
C LEU A 185 7.16 13.77 -2.59
N VAL A 186 5.94 14.25 -2.85
CA VAL A 186 5.24 14.05 -4.13
C VAL A 186 5.92 14.83 -5.25
N ASP A 187 6.30 16.09 -5.02
CA ASP A 187 6.97 16.94 -6.02
C ASP A 187 8.34 16.36 -6.43
N CYS A 188 8.98 15.57 -5.56
CA CYS A 188 10.28 14.95 -5.81
C CYS A 188 10.19 13.47 -6.29
N CYS A 189 9.03 13.01 -6.76
CA CYS A 189 8.83 11.67 -7.35
C CYS A 189 8.33 11.77 -8.81
N PRO A 190 9.21 12.04 -9.79
CA PRO A 190 8.81 12.35 -11.18
C PRO A 190 8.24 11.16 -11.97
N GLN A 191 8.49 9.92 -11.54
CA GLN A 191 8.02 8.69 -12.21
C GLN A 191 6.77 8.09 -11.56
N LEU A 192 6.15 8.79 -10.60
CA LEU A 192 5.06 8.25 -9.80
C LEU A 192 3.84 7.92 -10.67
N GLU A 193 3.47 6.65 -10.72
CA GLU A 193 2.30 6.15 -11.47
C GLU A 193 1.13 5.81 -10.53
N THR A 194 1.43 5.32 -9.33
CA THR A 194 0.45 4.90 -8.32
C THR A 194 0.69 5.65 -7.02
N LEU A 195 -0.29 6.43 -6.58
CA LEU A 195 -0.30 7.08 -5.27
C LEU A 195 -1.49 6.60 -4.45
N THR A 196 -1.22 5.95 -3.33
CA THR A 196 -2.22 5.58 -2.34
C THR A 196 -1.95 6.32 -1.04
N LEU A 197 -2.91 7.12 -0.60
CA LEU A 197 -2.89 7.82 0.67
C LEU A 197 -4.14 7.44 1.47
N ARG A 198 -3.96 6.69 2.55
CA ARG A 198 -5.04 6.28 3.45
C ARG A 198 -4.76 6.78 4.84
N LYS A 199 -5.76 7.39 5.50
CA LYS A 199 -5.71 7.94 6.85
C LYS A 199 -4.43 8.73 7.10
N TRP A 200 -4.41 10.03 6.82
CA TRP A 200 -3.22 10.84 7.08
C TRP A 200 -3.52 12.04 7.97
N SER A 201 -2.47 12.65 8.49
CA SER A 201 -2.56 13.86 9.31
C SER A 201 -1.31 14.72 9.09
N GLY A 202 -1.37 15.98 9.53
CA GLY A 202 -0.26 16.93 9.38
C GLY A 202 -0.27 17.74 8.08
N CYS A 203 -1.20 17.49 7.15
CA CYS A 203 -1.49 18.37 6.03
C CYS A 203 -3.01 18.49 5.79
N LYS A 204 -3.51 19.72 5.57
CA LYS A 204 -4.94 19.98 5.34
C LYS A 204 -5.36 19.81 3.88
N GLY A 205 -4.42 20.04 2.96
CA GLY A 205 -4.63 19.95 1.52
C GLY A 205 -3.65 18.99 0.86
N VAL A 206 -4.14 18.25 -0.13
CA VAL A 206 -3.37 17.30 -0.93
C VAL A 206 -3.08 17.93 -2.29
N TYR A 207 -1.83 18.36 -2.51
CA TYR A 207 -1.39 18.94 -3.77
C TYR A 207 -0.54 17.91 -4.51
N ILE A 208 -1.01 17.47 -5.67
CA ILE A 208 -0.32 16.46 -6.47
C ILE A 208 0.08 17.09 -7.81
N HIS A 209 1.39 17.33 -7.97
CA HIS A 209 2.02 17.80 -9.21
C HIS A 209 2.69 16.64 -9.97
N ALA A 210 2.05 15.47 -9.99
CA ALA A 210 2.62 14.28 -10.60
C ALA A 210 1.89 13.94 -11.91
N SER A 211 2.51 14.30 -13.04
CA SER A 211 1.91 14.20 -14.38
C SER A 211 1.77 12.76 -14.89
N LYS A 212 2.49 11.80 -14.32
CA LYS A 212 2.47 10.39 -14.70
C LYS A 212 1.51 9.52 -13.87
N VAL A 213 0.83 10.09 -12.87
CA VAL A 213 -0.07 9.32 -12.02
C VAL A 213 -1.24 8.78 -12.83
N LYS A 214 -1.36 7.46 -12.85
CA LYS A 214 -2.43 6.69 -13.48
C LYS A 214 -3.46 6.22 -12.45
N PHE A 215 -3.00 5.92 -11.23
CA PHE A 215 -3.83 5.36 -10.15
C PHE A 215 -3.71 6.23 -8.89
N LEU A 216 -4.82 6.85 -8.49
CA LEU A 216 -4.88 7.67 -7.29
C LEU A 216 -5.91 7.10 -6.32
N THR A 217 -5.50 6.82 -5.09
CA THR A 217 -6.38 6.42 -3.99
C THR A 217 -6.23 7.37 -2.82
N LEU A 218 -7.32 8.00 -2.40
CA LEU A 218 -7.41 8.90 -1.26
C LEU A 218 -8.49 8.39 -0.31
N SER A 219 -8.14 7.98 0.90
CA SER A 219 -9.09 7.58 1.94
C SER A 219 -8.75 8.28 3.24
N GLY A 220 -9.67 9.04 3.82
CA GLY A 220 -9.42 9.68 5.11
C GLY A 220 -10.11 11.03 5.29
N LYS A 221 -9.52 11.87 6.16
CA LYS A 221 -10.02 13.21 6.49
C LYS A 221 -9.21 14.25 5.74
N PHE A 222 -9.82 14.95 4.78
CA PHE A 222 -9.16 16.03 4.04
C PHE A 222 -10.13 17.14 3.64
N GLU A 223 -9.60 18.37 3.58
CA GLU A 223 -10.40 19.56 3.26
C GLU A 223 -10.33 19.91 1.77
N SER A 224 -9.16 19.78 1.14
CA SER A 224 -8.91 20.15 -0.25
C SER A 224 -7.99 19.16 -0.95
N VAL A 225 -8.24 18.93 -2.24
CA VAL A 225 -7.42 18.07 -3.10
C VAL A 225 -7.23 18.78 -4.43
N TRP A 226 -5.98 19.02 -4.80
CA TRP A 226 -5.61 19.76 -6.01
C TRP A 226 -4.78 18.84 -6.89
N LEU A 227 -5.33 18.49 -8.05
CA LEU A 227 -4.68 17.67 -9.06
C LEU A 227 -4.24 18.55 -10.22
N LYS A 228 -2.98 18.96 -10.25
CA LYS A 228 -2.47 19.75 -11.38
C LYS A 228 -2.13 18.81 -12.53
N THR A 229 -2.94 18.85 -13.60
CA THR A 229 -2.68 18.24 -14.92
C THR A 229 -2.39 16.73 -14.87
N SER A 230 -3.34 15.94 -14.37
CA SER A 230 -3.30 14.47 -14.46
C SER A 230 -4.00 13.97 -15.74
N GLN A 231 -3.52 14.39 -16.92
CA GLN A 231 -4.09 13.92 -18.21
C GLN A 231 -4.06 12.39 -18.37
N ASN A 232 -3.22 11.71 -17.58
CA ASN A 232 -3.01 10.26 -17.60
C ASN A 232 -3.77 9.51 -16.50
N LEU A 233 -4.61 10.18 -15.69
CA LEU A 233 -5.32 9.50 -14.60
C LEU A 233 -6.34 8.51 -15.19
N LEU A 234 -6.16 7.23 -14.90
CA LEU A 234 -7.05 6.15 -15.36
C LEU A 234 -8.01 5.71 -14.26
N THR A 235 -7.55 5.71 -13.01
CA THR A 235 -8.33 5.27 -11.86
C THR A 235 -8.26 6.30 -10.73
N LEU A 236 -9.43 6.71 -10.26
CA LEU A 236 -9.59 7.55 -9.09
C LEU A 236 -10.40 6.80 -8.03
N SER A 237 -9.85 6.67 -6.83
CA SER A 237 -10.54 6.12 -5.66
C SER A 237 -10.57 7.16 -4.54
N VAL A 238 -11.76 7.50 -4.07
CA VAL A 238 -11.98 8.49 -3.02
C VAL A 238 -12.93 7.95 -1.97
N THR A 239 -12.46 7.88 -0.73
CA THR A 239 -13.25 7.45 0.43
C THR A 239 -13.17 8.49 1.54
N LEU A 240 -14.31 8.92 2.06
CA LEU A 240 -14.37 9.82 3.22
C LEU A 240 -14.74 9.02 4.47
N ASP A 241 -13.88 9.06 5.49
CA ASP A 241 -13.94 8.15 6.65
C ASP A 241 -14.83 8.63 7.82
N GLU A 242 -15.31 9.90 7.83
CA GLU A 242 -16.10 10.42 8.97
C GLU A 242 -17.37 11.19 8.59
N ASN A 243 -18.38 11.04 9.45
CA ASN A 243 -19.62 11.79 9.45
C ASN A 243 -19.34 13.25 9.83
N VAL A 244 -19.23 14.11 8.84
CA VAL A 244 -18.98 15.52 9.09
C VAL A 244 -20.31 16.14 9.48
N GLN A 245 -20.58 16.21 10.78
CA GLN A 245 -21.67 17.02 11.36
C GLN A 245 -21.62 18.51 10.95
N ASN A 246 -20.58 18.92 10.20
CA ASN A 246 -20.43 20.21 9.57
C ASN A 246 -20.17 20.04 8.06
N TYR A 247 -21.22 19.80 7.28
CA TYR A 247 -21.17 19.89 5.82
C TYR A 247 -20.72 21.30 5.41
N ARG A 248 -19.43 21.47 5.11
CA ARG A 248 -18.91 22.74 4.59
C ARG A 248 -19.05 22.72 3.07
N LEU A 249 -19.78 23.70 2.53
CA LEU A 249 -19.89 23.97 1.10
C LEU A 249 -18.52 23.99 0.40
N SER A 250 -17.48 24.48 1.07
CA SER A 250 -16.12 24.49 0.53
C SER A 250 -15.57 23.08 0.24
N ARG A 251 -15.84 22.09 1.10
CA ARG A 251 -15.38 20.70 0.87
C ARG A 251 -16.12 20.05 -0.29
N LEU A 252 -17.41 20.37 -0.43
CA LEU A 252 -18.21 19.95 -1.57
C LEU A 252 -17.64 20.53 -2.87
N GLN A 253 -17.35 21.83 -2.91
CA GLN A 253 -16.75 22.50 -4.07
C GLN A 253 -15.40 21.88 -4.46
N GLU A 254 -14.54 21.58 -3.48
CA GLU A 254 -13.26 20.90 -3.72
C GLU A 254 -13.46 19.49 -4.28
N MET A 255 -14.46 18.73 -3.79
CA MET A 255 -14.79 17.41 -4.33
C MET A 255 -15.32 17.48 -5.77
N ILE A 256 -16.26 18.39 -6.05
CA ILE A 256 -16.77 18.61 -7.41
C ILE A 256 -15.61 18.98 -8.33
N LYS A 257 -14.73 19.87 -7.88
CA LYS A 257 -13.56 20.31 -8.63
C LYS A 257 -12.64 19.13 -8.96
N LEU A 258 -12.29 18.31 -7.97
CA LEU A 258 -11.48 17.10 -8.15
C LEU A 258 -12.06 16.17 -9.22
N LEU A 259 -13.36 15.89 -9.15
CA LEU A 259 -14.05 15.03 -10.11
C LEU A 259 -14.11 15.68 -11.50
N SER A 260 -14.31 17.00 -11.58
CA SER A 260 -14.36 17.77 -12.84
C SER A 260 -13.01 17.85 -13.56
N GLU A 261 -11.91 17.83 -12.80
CA GLU A 261 -10.55 17.77 -13.33
C GLU A 261 -10.20 16.36 -13.83
N SER A 262 -10.91 15.33 -13.33
CA SER A 262 -10.67 13.92 -13.59
C SER A 262 -11.61 13.31 -14.65
N ARG A 263 -12.05 14.09 -15.64
CA ARG A 263 -13.08 13.67 -16.61
C ARG A 263 -12.72 12.50 -17.53
N ASN A 264 -11.44 12.19 -17.69
CA ASN A 264 -10.94 11.16 -18.61
C ASN A 264 -10.65 9.81 -17.93
N ILE A 265 -10.98 9.64 -16.65
CA ILE A 265 -10.77 8.38 -15.94
C ILE A 265 -11.63 7.25 -16.52
N GLU A 266 -11.12 6.02 -16.43
CA GLU A 266 -11.82 4.80 -16.81
C GLU A 266 -12.52 4.14 -15.63
N LYS A 267 -11.98 4.31 -14.42
CA LYS A 267 -12.52 3.69 -13.20
C LYS A 267 -12.64 4.72 -12.09
N LEU A 268 -13.82 4.78 -11.48
CA LEU A 268 -14.12 5.65 -10.35
C LEU A 268 -14.61 4.80 -9.18
N PHE A 269 -13.94 4.93 -8.04
CA PHE A 269 -14.33 4.28 -6.79
C PHE A 269 -14.69 5.38 -5.79
N LEU A 270 -15.95 5.40 -5.35
CA LEU A 270 -16.41 6.33 -4.33
C LEU A 270 -16.87 5.55 -3.10
N GLY A 271 -16.62 6.08 -1.91
CA GLY A 271 -17.16 5.45 -0.72
C GLY A 271 -17.19 6.30 0.53
N GLY A 272 -17.85 5.74 1.54
CA GLY A 272 -18.03 6.36 2.85
C GLY A 272 -18.92 7.60 2.77
N TYR A 273 -18.56 8.63 3.53
CA TYR A 273 -19.39 9.83 3.74
C TYR A 273 -19.45 10.79 2.55
N ILE A 274 -18.93 10.39 1.38
CA ILE A 274 -19.00 11.19 0.17
C ILE A 274 -20.44 11.34 -0.33
N PHE A 275 -21.28 10.32 -0.17
CA PHE A 275 -22.68 10.38 -0.59
C PHE A 275 -23.46 11.37 0.27
N LYS A 276 -23.30 11.33 1.60
CA LYS A 276 -23.86 12.33 2.51
C LYS A 276 -23.42 13.76 2.19
N LEU A 277 -22.15 13.95 1.82
CA LEU A 277 -21.63 15.25 1.42
C LEU A 277 -22.32 15.77 0.15
N LEU A 278 -22.48 14.91 -0.85
CA LEU A 278 -23.13 15.25 -2.12
C LEU A 278 -24.64 15.51 -1.95
N THR A 279 -25.32 14.72 -1.11
CA THR A 279 -26.76 14.86 -0.87
C THR A 279 -27.09 16.11 -0.06
N ALA A 280 -26.36 16.36 1.04
CA ALA A 280 -26.50 17.58 1.85
C ALA A 280 -26.20 18.85 1.04
N GLY A 281 -25.32 18.74 0.05
CA GLY A 281 -24.97 19.81 -0.88
C GLY A 281 -26.03 20.15 -1.93
N GLY A 282 -27.18 19.46 -1.96
CA GLY A 282 -28.22 19.66 -2.96
C GLY A 282 -27.83 19.17 -4.36
N ILE A 283 -26.72 18.43 -4.52
CA ILE A 283 -26.28 17.83 -5.81
C ILE A 283 -27.08 16.55 -6.12
N VAL A 284 -28.29 16.45 -5.57
CA VAL A 284 -29.23 15.37 -5.88
C VAL A 284 -29.78 15.52 -7.31
N SER A 285 -29.52 16.64 -8.00
CA SER A 285 -30.07 16.93 -9.32
C SER A 285 -29.10 16.76 -10.49
N MET A 286 -27.79 17.02 -10.37
CA MET A 286 -26.79 16.71 -11.42
C MET A 286 -25.35 17.11 -11.02
N LEU A 287 -24.36 16.27 -11.32
CA LEU A 287 -22.97 16.75 -11.42
C LEU A 287 -22.88 17.74 -12.59
N PRO A 288 -22.15 18.87 -12.47
CA PRO A 288 -22.06 19.89 -13.51
C PRO A 288 -21.20 19.47 -14.73
N PHE A 289 -20.84 18.18 -14.82
CA PHE A 289 -20.00 17.63 -15.87
C PHE A 289 -20.31 16.13 -16.07
N LYS A 290 -19.87 15.60 -17.21
CA LYS A 290 -19.90 14.16 -17.52
C LYS A 290 -18.48 13.59 -17.59
N PHE A 291 -18.32 12.33 -17.22
CA PHE A 291 -17.10 11.58 -17.48
C PHE A 291 -17.08 11.11 -18.93
N LYS A 292 -15.93 11.26 -19.61
CA LYS A 292 -15.77 10.94 -21.03
C LYS A 292 -15.46 9.47 -21.27
N CYS A 293 -14.69 8.84 -20.38
CA CYS A 293 -14.11 7.52 -20.58
C CYS A 293 -14.51 6.50 -19.50
N LEU A 294 -15.46 6.83 -18.62
CA LEU A 294 -15.75 6.03 -17.43
C LEU A 294 -16.40 4.70 -17.82
N LYS A 295 -15.71 3.60 -17.55
CA LYS A 295 -16.17 2.22 -17.81
C LYS A 295 -16.69 1.55 -16.55
N VAL A 296 -16.04 1.82 -15.41
CA VAL A 296 -16.35 1.17 -14.13
C VAL A 296 -16.65 2.23 -13.06
N LEU A 297 -17.82 2.12 -12.44
CA LEU A 297 -18.18 2.87 -11.25
C LEU A 297 -18.36 1.90 -10.09
N GLN A 298 -17.54 2.03 -9.06
CA GLN A 298 -17.70 1.24 -7.83
C GLN A 298 -18.04 2.15 -6.67
N LEU A 299 -19.12 1.82 -5.98
CA LEU A 299 -19.64 2.59 -4.85
C LEU A 299 -19.65 1.69 -3.62
N SER A 300 -19.18 2.21 -2.49
CA SER A 300 -19.03 1.43 -1.25
C SER A 300 -19.46 2.21 -0.02
N ASN A 301 -19.90 1.50 1.01
CA ASN A 301 -20.39 2.07 2.27
C ASN A 301 -21.57 3.03 2.08
N ILE A 302 -22.53 2.65 1.23
CA ILE A 302 -23.83 3.33 1.12
C ILE A 302 -24.73 2.82 2.24
N GLU A 303 -25.35 3.72 3.00
CA GLU A 303 -26.29 3.37 4.06
C GLU A 303 -27.68 3.11 3.45
N ALA A 304 -28.18 1.88 3.60
CA ALA A 304 -29.46 1.46 3.01
C ALA A 304 -30.68 2.23 3.53
N SER A 305 -30.56 2.91 4.67
CA SER A 305 -31.64 3.68 5.29
C SER A 305 -31.80 5.09 4.74
N ASP A 306 -30.85 5.59 3.94
CA ASP A 306 -30.86 6.97 3.44
C ASP A 306 -31.25 7.04 1.96
N GLU A 307 -32.52 7.37 1.68
CA GLU A 307 -33.04 7.51 0.31
C GLU A 307 -32.26 8.56 -0.51
N SER A 308 -31.68 9.56 0.16
CA SER A 308 -30.90 10.61 -0.53
C SER A 308 -29.61 10.04 -1.13
N GLU A 309 -28.95 9.11 -0.45
CA GLU A 309 -27.73 8.46 -0.95
C GLU A 309 -28.02 7.64 -2.20
N TYR A 310 -29.15 6.92 -2.26
CA TYR A 310 -29.58 6.18 -3.44
C TYR A 310 -29.84 7.09 -4.65
N ARG A 311 -30.48 8.25 -4.43
CA ARG A 311 -30.68 9.24 -5.51
C ARG A 311 -29.35 9.75 -6.02
N CYS A 312 -28.40 10.04 -5.13
CA CYS A 312 -27.05 10.45 -5.53
C CYS A 312 -26.32 9.38 -6.35
N VAL A 313 -26.43 8.11 -5.94
CA VAL A 313 -25.88 6.96 -6.68
C VAL A 313 -26.46 6.90 -8.09
N PHE A 314 -27.78 7.04 -8.23
CA PHE A 314 -28.47 7.03 -9.52
C PHE A 314 -28.01 8.17 -10.42
N VAL A 315 -27.86 9.38 -9.88
CA VAL A 315 -27.36 10.55 -10.61
C VAL A 315 -25.94 10.32 -11.14
N ILE A 316 -25.03 9.79 -10.32
CA ILE A 316 -23.65 9.52 -10.75
C ILE A 316 -23.62 8.44 -11.84
N ALA A 317 -24.43 7.39 -11.69
CA ALA A 317 -24.55 6.30 -12.66
C ALA A 317 -25.13 6.78 -14.00
N VAL A 318 -26.17 7.63 -14.00
CA VAL A 318 -26.85 8.12 -15.21
C VAL A 318 -26.03 9.18 -15.97
N ILE A 319 -25.26 10.00 -15.26
CA ILE A 319 -24.42 11.07 -15.87
C ILE A 319 -23.21 10.49 -16.61
N SER A 320 -22.87 9.26 -16.32
CA SER A 320 -21.70 8.57 -16.84
C SER A 320 -22.15 7.47 -17.79
N VAL A 321 -21.56 7.34 -18.98
CA VAL A 321 -21.84 6.19 -19.87
C VAL A 321 -21.11 4.96 -19.31
N VAL A 322 -21.57 4.45 -18.15
CA VAL A 322 -20.88 3.40 -17.40
C VAL A 322 -21.27 2.03 -17.93
N ILE A 323 -20.27 1.25 -18.30
CA ILE A 323 -20.45 -0.14 -18.73
C ILE A 323 -20.78 -1.04 -17.53
N SER A 324 -20.13 -0.80 -16.39
CA SER A 324 -20.29 -1.61 -15.18
C SER A 324 -20.43 -0.74 -13.93
N VAL A 325 -21.54 -0.90 -13.21
CA VAL A 325 -21.72 -0.31 -11.87
C VAL A 325 -21.70 -1.42 -10.83
N VAL A 326 -20.77 -1.33 -9.87
CA VAL A 326 -20.68 -2.23 -8.72
C VAL A 326 -21.06 -1.46 -7.46
N ILE A 327 -22.13 -1.87 -6.80
CA ILE A 327 -22.61 -1.22 -5.58
C ILE A 327 -22.41 -2.17 -4.40
N SER A 328 -21.72 -1.71 -3.36
CA SER A 328 -21.60 -2.38 -2.08
C SER A 328 -22.37 -1.58 -1.01
N VAL A 329 -23.52 -2.10 -0.62
CA VAL A 329 -24.41 -1.49 0.39
C VAL A 329 -24.07 -2.05 1.78
N VAL A 330 -24.03 -1.19 2.79
CA VAL A 330 -23.94 -1.60 4.19
C VAL A 330 -25.36 -1.59 4.76
N SER A 331 -25.95 -2.77 4.93
CA SER A 331 -27.21 -2.95 5.66
C SER A 331 -26.90 -3.35 7.11
N CYS A 332 -27.63 -2.79 8.08
CA CYS A 332 -27.59 -3.24 9.48
C CYS A 332 -27.97 -4.72 9.66
N TYR A 333 -28.46 -5.39 8.61
CA TYR A 333 -28.72 -6.82 8.55
C TYR A 333 -27.84 -7.46 7.46
N LEU A 334 -26.66 -7.93 7.86
CA LEU A 334 -25.88 -9.06 7.31
C LEU A 334 -26.15 -9.53 5.85
N PHE A 335 -26.09 -8.64 4.86
CA PHE A 335 -25.93 -9.02 3.45
C PHE A 335 -25.20 -7.91 2.69
N VAL A 336 -24.00 -8.20 2.19
CA VAL A 336 -23.37 -7.41 1.13
C VAL A 336 -24.06 -7.79 -0.18
N CYS A 337 -25.07 -7.03 -0.59
CA CYS A 337 -25.60 -7.17 -1.94
C CYS A 337 -24.62 -6.52 -2.92
N LEU A 338 -23.77 -7.33 -3.57
CA LEU A 338 -23.05 -6.91 -4.78
C LEU A 338 -24.05 -6.86 -5.93
N ALA A 339 -24.63 -5.70 -6.17
CA ALA A 339 -25.41 -5.49 -7.39
C ALA A 339 -24.46 -5.04 -8.51
N SER A 340 -24.26 -5.90 -9.50
CA SER A 340 -23.59 -5.54 -10.76
C SER A 340 -24.66 -5.18 -11.78
N PHE A 341 -24.77 -3.90 -12.14
CA PHE A 341 -25.66 -3.45 -13.20
C PHE A 341 -24.85 -3.28 -14.50
N HIS A 342 -25.24 -4.00 -15.54
CA HIS A 342 -24.80 -3.77 -16.92
C HIS A 342 -25.86 -2.92 -17.62
N PHE A 343 -25.52 -1.68 -17.95
CA PHE A 343 -26.39 -0.83 -18.77
C PHE A 343 -26.03 -1.03 -20.25
N PRO A 344 -26.99 -1.28 -21.15
CA PRO A 344 -26.72 -1.39 -22.58
C PRO A 344 -26.21 -0.05 -23.12
N SER A 345 -25.23 -0.10 -24.02
CA SER A 345 -24.70 1.06 -24.74
C SER A 345 -25.78 1.59 -25.68
N ASN A 346 -26.19 2.85 -25.52
CA ASN A 346 -26.98 3.55 -26.54
C ASN A 346 -26.08 4.27 -27.53
#